data_AF-A0A935A7S5-F1
#
_entry.id   AF-A0A935A7S5-F1
#
_cell.length_a   1.000
_cell.length_b   1.000
_cell.length_c   1.000
_cell.angle_alpha   90.00
_cell.angle_beta   90.00
_cell.angle_gamma   90.00
#
_symmetry.space_group_name_H-M   'P 1'
#
loop_
_entity.id
_entity.type
_entity.pdbx_description
1 polymer ?
#
loop_
_entity_poly.entity_id
_entity_poly.type
_entity_poly.pdbx_seq_one_letter_code
_entity_poly.pdbx_strand_id
1 'polypeptide(L)'
;MQKKNNREIHQCVCAVCRLHPYSQETKRHQAINRVLSELNERNKRRFAGVLANEEGRGGISHLAEITGLSRTTIARGIREIERSNKKLPSQIRLPGAGRPLVEKNSQRY
;
A
#
# COMPACT_ATOMS: atom_id res chain seq x y z
N MET A 1 6.23 -23.71 -2.45
CA MET A 1 5.71 -23.07 -3.69
C MET A 1 5.76 -21.55 -3.53
N GLN A 2 6.85 -20.91 -3.97
CA GLN A 2 6.98 -19.46 -3.89
C GLN A 2 6.20 -18.85 -5.07
N LYS A 3 5.04 -18.24 -4.80
CA LYS A 3 4.32 -17.46 -5.82
C LYS A 3 5.22 -16.29 -6.21
N LYS A 4 5.84 -16.35 -7.40
CA LYS A 4 6.50 -15.21 -8.04
C LYS A 4 5.44 -14.14 -8.27
N ASN A 5 5.27 -13.26 -7.29
CA ASN A 5 4.49 -12.04 -7.43
C ASN A 5 5.25 -11.16 -8.43
N ASN A 6 4.91 -11.29 -9.71
CA ASN A 6 5.32 -10.37 -10.76
C ASN A 6 4.60 -9.03 -10.52
N ARG A 7 4.94 -8.35 -9.43
CA ARG A 7 4.42 -7.02 -9.13
C ARG A 7 5.22 -6.07 -9.98
N GLU A 8 4.66 -5.73 -11.14
CA GLU A 8 5.20 -4.74 -12.05
C GLU A 8 5.50 -3.47 -11.26
N ILE A 9 6.77 -3.07 -11.26
CA ILE A 9 7.21 -1.87 -10.57
C ILE A 9 6.62 -0.69 -11.34
N HIS A 10 5.81 0.12 -10.67
CA HIS A 10 5.22 1.29 -11.29
C HIS A 10 6.35 2.26 -11.71
N GLN A 11 6.37 2.61 -13.00
CA GLN A 11 7.29 3.60 -13.54
C GLN A 11 6.65 4.99 -13.39
N CYS A 12 7.28 5.86 -12.61
CA CYS A 12 6.79 7.21 -12.40
C CYS A 12 6.81 8.01 -13.71
N VAL A 13 5.70 8.67 -14.04
CA VAL A 13 5.51 9.45 -15.28
C VAL A 13 5.43 10.96 -15.05
N CYS A 14 5.78 11.42 -13.85
CA CYS A 14 5.71 12.83 -13.50
C CYS A 14 6.65 13.69 -14.35
N ALA A 15 6.35 15.00 -14.42
CA ALA A 15 7.11 15.94 -15.25
C ALA A 15 8.61 15.92 -14.93
N VAL A 16 8.98 15.81 -13.66
CA VAL A 16 10.36 15.72 -13.19
C VAL A 16 11.06 14.48 -13.74
N CYS A 17 10.44 13.31 -13.61
CA CYS A 17 11.03 12.05 -14.08
C CYS A 17 11.18 12.01 -15.60
N ARG A 18 10.28 12.67 -16.32
CA ARG A 18 10.34 12.76 -17.79
C ARG A 18 11.43 13.72 -18.27
N LEU A 19 11.60 14.86 -17.61
CA LEU A 19 12.56 15.89 -18.00
C LEU A 19 13.98 15.60 -17.49
N HIS A 20 14.11 14.95 -16.33
CA HIS A 20 15.39 14.73 -15.65
C HIS A 20 15.54 13.27 -15.19
N PRO A 21 15.81 12.32 -16.10
CA PRO A 21 15.86 10.89 -15.78
C PRO A 21 16.99 10.49 -14.81
N TYR A 22 18.05 11.29 -14.70
CA TYR A 22 19.20 11.02 -13.84
C TYR A 22 19.24 11.87 -12.55
N SER A 23 18.21 12.69 -12.30
CA SER A 23 18.15 13.52 -11.10
C SER A 23 18.03 12.68 -9.83
N GLN A 24 18.38 13.30 -8.69
CA GLN A 24 18.21 12.67 -7.38
C GLN A 24 16.73 12.40 -7.06
N GLU A 25 15.82 13.25 -7.57
CA GLU A 25 14.37 13.08 -7.43
C GLU A 25 13.87 11.84 -8.19
N THR A 26 14.34 11.61 -9.41
CA THR A 26 13.97 10.40 -10.18
C THR A 26 14.45 9.13 -9.49
N LYS A 27 15.68 9.12 -8.96
CA LYS A 27 16.21 7.99 -8.18
C LYS A 27 15.37 7.73 -6.94
N ARG A 28 14.92 8.79 -6.25
CA ARG A 28 14.02 8.69 -5.09
C ARG A 28 12.69 8.05 -5.48
N HIS A 29 12.06 8.49 -6.58
CA HIS A 29 10.78 7.93 -7.04
C HIS A 29 10.90 6.45 -7.41
N GLN A 30 11.96 6.06 -8.11
CA GLN A 30 12.23 4.66 -8.44
C GLN A 30 12.45 3.80 -7.18
N ALA A 31 13.20 4.30 -6.20
CA ALA A 31 13.41 3.61 -4.93
C ALA A 31 12.10 3.41 -4.16
N ILE A 32 11.24 4.43 -4.10
CA ILE A 32 9.92 4.34 -3.46
C ILE A 32 9.09 3.24 -4.13
N ASN A 33 8.99 3.24 -5.47
CA ASN A 33 8.18 2.26 -6.20
C ASN A 33 8.73 0.84 -6.08
N ARG A 34 10.05 0.68 -5.96
CA ARG A 34 10.69 -0.60 -5.68
C ARG A 34 10.32 -1.13 -4.30
N VAL A 35 10.37 -0.29 -3.26
CA VAL A 35 9.93 -0.70 -1.91
C VAL A 35 8.45 -1.05 -1.91
N LEU A 36 7.60 -0.25 -2.56
CA LEU A 36 6.16 -0.50 -2.63
C LEU A 36 5.83 -1.84 -3.32
N SER A 37 6.63 -2.29 -4.28
CA SER A 37 6.40 -3.58 -4.96
C SER A 37 6.63 -4.77 -4.02
N GLU A 38 7.48 -4.64 -3.01
CA GLU A 38 7.75 -5.70 -2.04
C GLU A 38 6.69 -5.74 -0.91
N LEU A 39 6.06 -4.61 -0.61
CA LEU A 39 5.08 -4.48 0.47
C LEU A 39 3.72 -5.14 0.15
N ASN A 40 3.05 -5.64 1.20
CA ASN A 40 1.64 -6.04 1.10
C ASN A 40 0.71 -4.81 1.02
N GLU A 41 -0.54 -4.99 0.60
CA GLU A 41 -1.49 -3.87 0.38
C GLU A 41 -1.71 -2.96 1.59
N ARG A 42 -1.65 -3.52 2.81
CA ARG A 42 -1.79 -2.74 4.05
C ARG A 42 -0.55 -1.86 4.27
N ASN A 43 0.64 -2.45 4.18
CA ASN A 43 1.89 -1.74 4.42
C ASN A 43 2.17 -0.74 3.30
N LYS A 44 1.87 -1.08 2.05
CA LYS A 44 1.96 -0.21 0.88
C LYS A 44 1.14 1.07 1.09
N ARG A 45 -0.11 0.93 1.53
CA ARG A 45 -1.01 2.06 1.84
C ARG A 45 -0.46 2.95 2.96
N ARG A 46 -0.02 2.36 4.06
CA ARG A 46 0.53 3.11 5.19
C ARG A 46 1.81 3.83 4.80
N PHE A 47 2.73 3.15 4.11
CA PHE A 47 3.98 3.76 3.66
C PHE A 47 3.73 4.97 2.74
N ALA A 48 2.84 4.84 1.76
CA ALA A 48 2.42 5.96 0.92
C ALA A 48 1.76 7.09 1.73
N GLY A 49 1.01 6.75 2.78
CA GLY A 49 0.43 7.74 3.70
C GLY A 49 1.48 8.49 4.53
N VAL A 50 2.55 7.83 4.98
CA VAL A 50 3.67 8.50 5.68
C VAL A 50 4.33 9.52 4.77
N LEU A 51 4.72 9.09 3.56
CA LEU A 51 5.35 9.97 2.57
C LEU A 51 4.45 11.17 2.23
N ALA A 52 3.14 10.95 2.10
CA ALA A 52 2.18 12.02 1.78
C ALA A 52 2.08 13.05 2.90
N ASN A 53 2.18 12.60 4.14
CA ASN A 53 2.15 13.46 5.31
C ASN A 53 3.46 14.26 5.44
N GLU A 54 4.61 13.66 5.10
CA GLU A 54 5.91 14.34 5.08
C GLU A 54 5.98 15.44 4.00
N GLU A 55 5.39 15.22 2.83
CA GLU A 55 5.32 16.25 1.76
C GLU A 55 4.34 17.39 2.09
N GLY A 56 3.41 17.18 3.01
CA GLY A 56 2.46 18.20 3.45
C GLY A 56 1.37 18.50 2.42
N ARG A 57 1.12 19.80 2.14
CA ARG A 57 0.02 20.22 1.25
C ARG A 57 0.28 19.76 -0.18
N GLY A 58 -0.61 18.93 -0.71
CA GLY A 58 -0.52 18.39 -2.07
C GLY A 58 0.15 17.02 -2.18
N GLY A 59 0.76 16.51 -1.09
CA GLY A 59 1.48 15.24 -1.11
C GLY A 59 0.65 14.03 -1.52
N ILE A 60 -0.66 14.03 -1.24
CA ILE A 60 -1.59 12.98 -1.69
C ILE A 60 -1.66 12.93 -3.23
N SER A 61 -1.77 14.09 -3.88
CA SER A 61 -1.85 14.16 -5.34
C SER A 61 -0.51 13.84 -5.98
N HIS A 62 0.58 14.34 -5.39
CA HIS A 62 1.93 14.11 -5.89
C HIS A 62 2.33 12.63 -5.80
N LEU A 63 2.10 11.98 -4.66
CA LEU A 63 2.39 10.56 -4.52
C LEU A 63 1.46 9.66 -5.29
N ALA A 64 0.22 10.07 -5.56
CA ALA A 64 -0.66 9.33 -6.46
C ALA A 64 -0.05 9.25 -7.88
N GLU A 65 0.55 10.35 -8.35
CA GLU A 65 1.26 10.40 -9.63
C GLU A 65 2.56 9.58 -9.60
N ILE A 66 3.32 9.64 -8.50
CA ILE A 66 4.59 8.92 -8.38
C ILE A 66 4.42 7.41 -8.26
N THR A 67 3.44 6.97 -7.48
CA THR A 67 3.29 5.57 -7.06
C THR A 67 2.22 4.81 -7.83
N GLY A 68 1.37 5.52 -8.59
CA GLY A 68 0.20 4.97 -9.27
C GLY A 68 -0.93 4.54 -8.32
N LEU A 69 -0.81 4.83 -7.02
CA LEU A 69 -1.85 4.54 -6.05
C LEU A 69 -2.99 5.55 -6.13
N SER A 70 -4.22 5.09 -5.88
CA SER A 70 -5.36 5.99 -5.80
C SER A 70 -5.22 6.98 -4.64
N ARG A 71 -5.69 8.22 -4.83
CA ARG A 71 -5.71 9.25 -3.78
C ARG A 71 -6.47 8.79 -2.54
N THR A 72 -7.54 8.01 -2.71
CA THR A 72 -8.33 7.46 -1.60
C THR A 72 -7.55 6.41 -0.81
N THR A 73 -6.73 5.59 -1.48
CA THR A 73 -5.80 4.66 -0.84
C THR A 73 -4.82 5.43 0.05
N ILE A 74 -4.16 6.46 -0.48
CA ILE A 74 -3.17 7.26 0.26
C ILE A 74 -3.82 7.98 1.45
N ALA A 75 -4.97 8.63 1.23
CA ALA A 75 -5.72 9.30 2.29
C ALA A 75 -6.16 8.33 3.40
N ARG A 76 -6.55 7.11 3.05
CA ARG A 76 -6.84 6.05 4.02
C ARG A 76 -5.57 5.65 4.79
N GLY A 77 -4.41 5.60 4.14
CA GLY A 77 -3.12 5.35 4.79
C GLY A 77 -2.79 6.37 5.87
N ILE A 78 -2.96 7.66 5.57
CA ILE A 78 -2.79 8.77 6.53
C ILE A 78 -3.69 8.55 7.75
N ARG A 79 -5.00 8.34 7.52
CA ARG A 79 -5.96 8.08 8.61
C ARG A 79 -5.60 6.84 9.44
N GLU A 80 -5.09 5.79 8.81
CA GLU A 80 -4.65 4.58 9.49
C GLU A 80 -3.44 4.85 10.40
N ILE A 81 -2.51 5.71 9.98
CA ILE A 81 -1.35 6.13 10.80
C ILE A 81 -1.81 6.98 11.99
N GLU A 82 -2.63 8.00 11.74
CA GLU A 82 -3.16 8.89 12.78
C GLU A 82 -3.97 8.12 13.84
N ARG A 83 -4.73 7.11 13.42
CA ARG A 83 -5.51 6.24 14.31
C ARG A 83 -4.68 5.15 15.00
N SER A 84 -3.46 4.88 14.55
CA SER A 84 -2.60 3.79 15.10
C SER A 84 -2.10 4.04 16.53
N ASN A 85 -2.48 5.16 17.18
CA ASN A 85 -2.36 5.32 18.64
C ASN A 85 -3.19 4.31 19.44
N LYS A 86 -4.08 3.54 18.81
CA LYS A 86 -4.71 2.34 19.41
C LYS A 86 -3.98 1.08 18.92
N LYS A 87 -3.39 0.32 19.85
CA LYS A 87 -2.64 -0.93 19.64
C LYS A 87 -3.22 -1.73 18.46
N LEU A 88 -2.51 -1.76 17.34
CA LEU A 88 -2.88 -2.60 16.22
C LEU A 88 -2.67 -4.07 16.61
N PRO A 89 -3.60 -4.98 16.29
CA PRO A 89 -3.30 -6.40 16.39
C PRO A 89 -2.10 -6.70 15.49
N SER A 90 -1.14 -7.44 16.04
CA SER A 90 0.08 -7.92 15.38
C SER A 90 -0.20 -8.88 14.22
N GLN A 91 -1.46 -9.29 14.04
CA GLN A 91 -1.89 -10.18 12.99
C GLN A 91 -2.52 -9.42 11.82
N ILE A 92 -2.08 -9.75 10.60
CA ILE A 92 -2.66 -9.23 9.36
C ILE A 92 -4.07 -9.83 9.13
N ARG A 93 -4.32 -11.02 9.67
CA ARG A 93 -5.63 -11.68 9.68
C ARG A 93 -6.35 -11.40 10.99
N LEU A 94 -7.64 -11.09 10.92
CA LEU A 94 -8.52 -11.19 12.08
C LEU A 94 -8.77 -12.70 12.35
N PRO A 95 -8.76 -13.15 13.61
CA PRO A 95 -9.28 -14.47 13.94
C PRO A 95 -10.75 -14.57 13.49
N GLY A 96 -11.13 -15.68 12.85
CA GLY A 96 -12.51 -15.95 12.43
C GLY A 96 -12.86 -15.73 10.95
N ALA A 97 -11.94 -15.26 10.10
CA ALA A 97 -12.19 -15.09 8.65
C ALA A 97 -12.06 -16.40 7.82
N GLY A 98 -12.39 -17.54 8.42
CA GLY A 98 -12.50 -18.83 7.73
C GLY A 98 -13.93 -19.10 7.27
N ARG A 99 -14.10 -19.96 6.25
CA ARG A 99 -15.43 -20.47 5.87
C ARG A 99 -16.00 -21.24 7.08
N PRO A 100 -17.21 -20.91 7.58
CA PRO A 100 -17.84 -21.73 8.62
C PRO A 100 -17.96 -23.17 8.12
N LEU A 101 -17.65 -24.14 9.00
CA LEU A 101 -17.89 -25.56 8.73
C LEU A 101 -19.37 -25.74 8.39
N VAL A 102 -19.66 -26.38 7.27
CA VAL A 102 -21.03 -26.84 6.95
C VAL A 102 -21.38 -27.86 8.02
N GLU A 103 -22.34 -27.53 8.89
CA GLU A 103 -22.87 -28.48 9.86
C GLU A 103 -23.34 -29.74 9.12
N LYS A 104 -22.83 -30.89 9.56
CA LYS A 104 -23.29 -32.19 9.12
C LYS A 104 -24.65 -32.41 9.76
N ASN A 105 -25.74 -32.09 9.05
CA ASN A 105 -27.07 -32.39 9.57
C ASN A 105 -27.30 -33.90 9.49
N SER A 106 -27.01 -34.59 10.59
CA SER A 106 -27.38 -35.98 10.82
C SER A 106 -28.88 -36.04 11.07
N GLN A 107 -29.67 -36.16 10.00
CA GLN A 107 -31.09 -36.46 10.15
C GLN A 107 -31.26 -37.98 10.09
N ARG A 108 -31.25 -38.59 11.28
CA ARG A 108 -31.89 -39.88 11.52
C ARG A 108 -33.40 -39.65 11.52
N TYR A 109 -34.13 -40.36 10.67
CA TYR A 109 -35.45 -40.93 10.92
C TYR A 109 -35.66 -42.10 9.96
#